data_AF-A0A968J274-F1
#
_entry.id   AF-A0A968J274-F1
#
_cell.length_a   1.000
_cell.length_b   1.000
_cell.length_c   1.000
_cell.angle_alpha   90.00
_cell.angle_beta   90.00
_cell.angle_gamma   90.00
#
_symmetry.space_group_name_H-M   'P 1'
#
loop_
_entity.id
_entity.type
_entity.pdbx_description
1 polymer ?
#
loop_
_entity_poly.entity_id
_entity_poly.type
_entity_poly.pdbx_seq_one_letter_code
_entity_poly.pdbx_strand_id
1 'polypeptide(L)'
;MPAASGVIGMALNLSPPQLQGLQPERTQYLDPLTRLPNRLWLISHLSQYLDLAKADDKLALLSLNLDAFKTINESFGHSTGDILLQVIAGRLAQLLEGGNAVARMGGDEFMVVMPDCTYQEEAVALAQRLLASVAEAIEIESHEIYITACIGISLFPRDGRDADRLIKHADAAMSEAKRRSRNSYQLYSGNITMAAYNRLLLEGQIRRALIGDEFEVYYQPQIESRSGRIIGSEALLRWQRGDQDWISPTQFIPVAEDMGLLQTLGEWVLQTACTQVRDWHQAGWIDLTVSVNLSMSQFQRTDLVEVIGEILMQSQLPPRCLVLEITESMAAQDVGATVAMLNRLHRMGVKLAIDDFGTGYSSISYLKRFPLDKLKIDQSFIRDLAHVDPASMGDCHDVALVEAIIHLAHCLHLKAVAEGVETQQQLQILQQLDCDEVQGYFVAPPVLADEFFSLLSGEEKGSRPRQSTS
;
A
#
# COMPACT_ATOMS: atom_id res chain seq x y z
N MET A 1 -7.87 -5.50 -48.63
CA MET A 1 -9.13 -6.23 -48.36
C MET A 1 -9.32 -6.29 -46.85
N PRO A 2 -10.34 -5.64 -46.28
CA PRO A 2 -10.49 -5.40 -44.84
C PRO A 2 -11.39 -6.45 -44.16
N ALA A 3 -11.16 -7.74 -44.42
CA ALA A 3 -12.14 -8.77 -44.06
C ALA A 3 -12.20 -9.08 -42.55
N ALA A 4 -11.10 -8.95 -41.79
CA ALA A 4 -11.07 -9.28 -40.36
C ALA A 4 -11.63 -8.14 -39.48
N SER A 5 -11.22 -6.90 -39.72
CA SER A 5 -11.72 -5.70 -39.04
C SER A 5 -13.22 -5.47 -39.31
N GLY A 6 -13.71 -5.90 -40.46
CA GLY A 6 -15.13 -5.88 -40.82
C GLY A 6 -16.00 -6.82 -39.97
N VAL A 7 -15.48 -7.94 -39.46
CA VAL A 7 -16.26 -8.89 -38.63
C VAL A 7 -16.51 -8.34 -37.23
N ILE A 8 -15.53 -7.67 -36.63
CA ILE A 8 -15.69 -6.97 -35.35
C ILE A 8 -16.47 -5.66 -35.58
N GLY A 9 -16.07 -4.85 -36.56
CA GLY A 9 -16.68 -3.54 -36.84
C GLY A 9 -18.13 -3.56 -37.35
N MET A 10 -18.56 -4.59 -38.13
CA MET A 10 -19.96 -4.68 -38.61
C MET A 10 -20.97 -5.02 -37.50
N ALA A 11 -20.53 -5.51 -36.34
CA ALA A 11 -21.42 -5.92 -35.26
C ALA A 11 -21.71 -4.81 -34.24
N LEU A 12 -21.04 -3.65 -34.34
CA LEU A 12 -21.00 -2.64 -33.25
C LEU A 12 -21.72 -1.33 -33.56
N ASN A 13 -22.26 -1.18 -34.76
CA ASN A 13 -23.01 0.03 -35.13
C ASN A 13 -24.49 -0.12 -34.77
N LEU A 14 -24.79 -0.40 -33.50
CA LEU A 14 -26.16 -0.42 -32.98
C LEU A 14 -26.35 0.75 -32.01
N SER A 15 -26.79 1.88 -32.55
CA SER A 15 -27.36 2.94 -31.73
C SER A 15 -28.63 2.40 -31.04
N PRO A 16 -28.97 2.83 -29.80
CA PRO A 16 -30.16 2.34 -29.07
C PRO A 16 -31.49 2.30 -29.88
N PRO A 17 -31.77 3.21 -30.83
CA PRO A 17 -32.98 3.14 -31.67
C PRO A 17 -33.01 1.99 -32.69
N GLN A 18 -31.87 1.37 -33.04
CA GLN A 18 -31.78 0.29 -34.04
C GLN A 18 -32.05 -1.11 -33.44
N LEU A 19 -32.17 -1.19 -32.11
CA LEU A 19 -32.36 -2.45 -31.38
C LEU A 19 -33.80 -2.99 -31.40
N GLN A 20 -34.80 -2.19 -31.81
CA GLN A 20 -36.22 -2.59 -31.82
C GLN A 20 -36.59 -3.59 -32.94
N GLY A 21 -35.64 -3.97 -33.82
CA GLY A 21 -35.88 -4.88 -34.95
C GLY A 21 -35.05 -6.17 -34.99
N LEU A 22 -34.32 -6.52 -33.92
CA LEU A 22 -33.44 -7.69 -33.93
C LEU A 22 -34.20 -9.01 -33.71
N GLN A 23 -33.86 -10.02 -34.51
CA GLN A 23 -34.40 -11.38 -34.37
C GLN A 23 -34.03 -11.98 -33.00
N PRO A 24 -34.88 -12.85 -32.41
CA PRO A 24 -34.72 -13.38 -31.05
C PRO A 24 -33.37 -14.07 -30.78
N GLU A 25 -32.72 -14.60 -31.81
CA GLU A 25 -31.40 -15.26 -31.74
C GLU A 25 -30.24 -14.30 -31.38
N ARG A 26 -30.40 -12.98 -31.57
CA ARG A 26 -29.35 -11.99 -31.26
C ARG A 26 -29.37 -11.50 -29.81
N THR A 27 -30.43 -11.79 -29.06
CA THR A 27 -30.60 -11.31 -27.68
C THR A 27 -29.61 -11.94 -26.70
N GLN A 28 -29.14 -13.16 -26.99
CA GLN A 28 -28.17 -13.88 -26.14
C GLN A 28 -26.77 -13.26 -26.12
N TYR A 29 -26.47 -12.33 -27.04
CA TYR A 29 -25.17 -11.68 -27.18
C TYR A 29 -25.11 -10.30 -26.52
N LEU A 30 -26.21 -9.84 -25.93
CA LEU A 30 -26.30 -8.52 -25.29
C LEU A 30 -26.43 -8.68 -23.77
N ASP A 31 -25.82 -7.74 -23.04
CA ASP A 31 -26.07 -7.55 -21.63
C ASP A 31 -27.47 -6.94 -21.42
N PRO A 32 -28.31 -7.50 -20.54
CA PRO A 32 -29.68 -7.03 -20.37
C PRO A 32 -29.77 -5.62 -19.76
N LEU A 33 -28.77 -5.20 -18.99
CA LEU A 33 -28.77 -3.90 -18.30
C LEU A 33 -28.22 -2.79 -19.19
N THR A 34 -27.03 -2.98 -19.76
CA THR A 34 -26.31 -1.94 -20.50
C THR A 34 -26.57 -1.98 -22.00
N ARG A 35 -27.14 -3.08 -22.51
CA ARG A 35 -27.34 -3.34 -23.95
C ARG A 35 -26.04 -3.41 -24.76
N LEU A 36 -24.88 -3.38 -24.11
CA LEU A 36 -23.61 -3.67 -24.76
C LEU A 36 -23.53 -5.16 -25.11
N PRO A 37 -22.65 -5.55 -26.04
CA PRO A 37 -22.20 -6.92 -26.16
C PRO A 37 -21.83 -7.52 -24.80
N ASN A 38 -22.12 -8.80 -24.60
CA ASN A 38 -21.77 -9.51 -23.38
C ASN A 38 -20.49 -10.35 -23.55
N ARG A 39 -20.05 -10.97 -22.45
CA ARG A 39 -18.89 -11.88 -22.41
C ARG A 39 -18.91 -12.95 -23.50
N LEU A 40 -20.05 -13.57 -23.77
CA LEU A 40 -20.16 -14.61 -24.79
C LEU A 40 -19.86 -14.05 -26.18
N TRP A 41 -20.42 -12.88 -26.50
CA TRP A 41 -20.17 -12.21 -27.77
C TRP A 41 -18.68 -11.90 -27.93
N LEU A 42 -18.05 -11.29 -26.93
CA LEU A 42 -16.66 -10.86 -26.99
C LEU A 42 -15.71 -12.03 -27.20
N ILE A 43 -15.86 -13.12 -26.44
CA ILE A 43 -14.99 -14.29 -26.57
C ILE A 43 -15.14 -14.92 -27.95
N SER A 44 -16.38 -15.12 -28.43
CA SER A 44 -16.61 -15.72 -29.75
C SER A 44 -16.01 -14.89 -30.89
N HIS A 45 -16.20 -13.57 -30.88
CA HIS A 45 -15.73 -12.69 -31.97
C HIS A 45 -14.22 -12.44 -31.89
N LEU A 46 -13.65 -12.33 -30.69
CA LEU A 46 -12.21 -12.21 -30.50
C LEU A 46 -11.49 -13.48 -30.98
N SER A 47 -11.97 -14.67 -30.61
CA SER A 47 -11.39 -15.93 -31.09
C SER A 47 -11.47 -16.04 -32.62
N GLN A 48 -12.63 -15.73 -33.22
CA GLN A 48 -12.77 -15.76 -34.67
C GLN A 48 -11.82 -14.77 -35.37
N TYR A 49 -11.64 -13.57 -34.82
CA TYR A 49 -10.68 -12.60 -35.36
C TYR A 49 -9.25 -13.14 -35.31
N LEU A 50 -8.84 -13.70 -34.17
CA LEU A 50 -7.48 -14.22 -33.96
C LEU A 50 -7.20 -15.47 -34.81
N ASP A 51 -8.20 -16.33 -35.04
CA ASP A 51 -8.08 -17.49 -35.92
C ASP A 51 -7.86 -17.09 -37.39
N LEU A 52 -8.36 -15.92 -37.79
CA LEU A 52 -8.22 -15.37 -39.14
C LEU A 52 -7.06 -14.38 -39.27
N ALA A 53 -6.43 -14.00 -38.16
CA ALA A 53 -5.40 -12.98 -38.11
C ALA A 53 -4.11 -13.45 -38.82
N LYS A 54 -3.52 -12.56 -39.60
CA LYS A 54 -2.22 -12.74 -40.25
C LYS A 54 -1.09 -12.27 -39.34
N ALA A 55 0.14 -12.60 -39.74
CA ALA A 55 1.35 -12.27 -38.95
C ALA A 55 1.53 -10.77 -38.69
N ASP A 56 1.06 -9.90 -39.59
CA ASP A 56 1.18 -8.44 -39.47
C ASP A 56 -0.05 -7.79 -38.80
N ASP A 57 -1.12 -8.55 -38.56
CA ASP A 57 -2.32 -8.02 -37.91
C ASP A 57 -1.99 -7.72 -36.44
N LYS A 58 -2.50 -6.58 -35.96
CA LYS A 58 -2.31 -6.14 -34.58
C LYS A 58 -3.65 -5.76 -33.97
N LEU A 59 -3.76 -5.95 -32.67
CA LEU A 59 -4.96 -5.66 -31.91
C LEU A 59 -4.57 -5.30 -30.48
N ALA A 60 -5.29 -4.38 -29.87
CA ALA A 60 -5.22 -4.15 -28.44
C ALA A 60 -6.50 -4.59 -27.76
N LEU A 61 -6.37 -5.24 -26.61
CA LEU A 61 -7.46 -5.58 -25.71
C LEU A 61 -7.27 -4.82 -24.40
N LEU A 62 -8.29 -4.06 -24.01
CA LEU A 62 -8.29 -3.26 -22.79
C LEU A 62 -9.33 -3.85 -21.83
N SER A 63 -8.90 -4.29 -20.65
CA SER A 63 -9.78 -4.71 -19.55
C SER A 63 -9.97 -3.53 -18.60
N LEU A 64 -11.20 -3.14 -18.33
CA LEU A 64 -11.58 -1.97 -17.52
C LEU A 64 -12.42 -2.43 -16.34
N ASN A 65 -12.08 -1.99 -15.12
CA ASN A 65 -12.88 -2.22 -13.92
C ASN A 65 -13.11 -0.89 -13.18
N LEU A 66 -14.34 -0.66 -12.71
CA LEU A 66 -14.69 0.55 -11.96
C LEU A 66 -14.16 0.50 -10.52
N ASP A 67 -13.59 1.61 -10.06
CA ASP A 67 -13.07 1.71 -8.71
C ASP A 67 -14.21 1.88 -7.70
N ALA A 68 -14.17 1.10 -6.61
CA ALA A 68 -15.10 1.19 -5.48
C ALA A 68 -16.60 1.11 -5.85
N PHE A 69 -16.97 0.48 -6.97
CA PHE A 69 -18.37 0.31 -7.37
C PHE A 69 -19.22 -0.39 -6.30
N LYS A 70 -18.63 -1.35 -5.57
CA LYS A 70 -19.28 -2.00 -4.41
C LYS A 70 -19.70 -0.98 -3.34
N THR A 71 -18.87 -0.01 -3.03
CA THR A 71 -19.16 1.04 -2.05
C THR A 71 -20.33 1.92 -2.50
N ILE A 72 -20.44 2.19 -3.81
CA ILE A 72 -21.61 2.88 -4.37
C ILE A 72 -22.89 2.07 -4.14
N ASN A 73 -22.87 0.77 -4.43
CA ASN A 73 -24.04 -0.10 -4.18
C ASN A 73 -24.40 -0.17 -2.69
N GLU A 74 -23.41 -0.23 -1.81
CA GLU A 74 -23.61 -0.28 -0.36
C GLU A 74 -24.17 1.05 0.19
N SER A 75 -23.79 2.18 -0.40
CA SER A 75 -24.17 3.52 0.08
C SER A 75 -25.49 4.02 -0.53
N PHE A 76 -25.71 3.78 -1.83
CA PHE A 76 -26.81 4.34 -2.61
C PHE A 76 -27.78 3.28 -3.16
N GLY A 77 -27.54 2.00 -2.87
CA GLY A 77 -28.36 0.88 -3.33
C GLY A 77 -28.06 0.43 -4.76
N HIS A 78 -28.48 -0.81 -5.08
CA HIS A 78 -28.23 -1.46 -6.36
C HIS A 78 -28.87 -0.73 -7.56
N SER A 79 -30.01 -0.07 -7.38
CA SER A 79 -30.65 0.70 -8.46
C SER A 79 -29.78 1.85 -8.95
N THR A 80 -29.09 2.53 -8.04
CA THR A 80 -28.15 3.61 -8.36
C THR A 80 -26.93 3.05 -9.09
N GLY A 81 -26.40 1.92 -8.63
CA GLY A 81 -25.31 1.23 -9.32
C GLY A 81 -25.68 0.79 -10.74
N ASP A 82 -26.91 0.31 -10.95
CA ASP A 82 -27.40 -0.08 -12.27
C ASP A 82 -27.47 1.11 -13.24
N ILE A 83 -27.97 2.27 -12.78
CA ILE A 83 -28.00 3.50 -13.57
C ILE A 83 -26.56 3.95 -13.89
N LEU A 84 -25.66 3.91 -12.91
CA LEU A 84 -24.25 4.25 -13.11
C LEU A 84 -23.62 3.39 -14.20
N LEU A 85 -23.84 2.07 -14.17
CA LEU A 85 -23.34 1.15 -15.19
C LEU A 85 -23.89 1.46 -16.58
N GLN A 86 -25.16 1.87 -16.69
CA GLN A 86 -25.76 2.28 -17.96
C GLN A 86 -25.13 3.57 -18.50
N VAL A 87 -24.89 4.56 -17.65
CA VAL A 87 -24.23 5.82 -18.05
C VAL A 87 -22.80 5.55 -18.52
N ILE A 88 -22.03 4.78 -17.74
CA ILE A 88 -20.66 4.40 -18.12
C ILE A 88 -20.66 3.63 -19.43
N ALA A 89 -21.54 2.65 -19.60
CA ALA A 89 -21.65 1.91 -20.86
C ALA A 89 -21.92 2.84 -22.06
N GLY A 90 -22.79 3.83 -21.89
CA GLY A 90 -23.06 4.85 -22.90
C GLY A 90 -21.83 5.69 -23.23
N ARG A 91 -21.12 6.18 -22.21
CA ARG A 91 -19.87 6.95 -22.37
C ARG A 91 -18.79 6.17 -23.12
N LEU A 92 -18.55 4.92 -22.71
CA LEU A 92 -17.59 4.05 -23.35
C LEU A 92 -17.98 3.82 -24.81
N ALA A 93 -19.25 3.51 -25.11
CA ALA A 93 -19.71 3.29 -26.47
C ALA A 93 -19.57 4.53 -27.37
N GLN A 94 -19.84 5.74 -26.85
CA GLN A 94 -19.72 6.99 -27.61
C GLN A 94 -18.28 7.34 -27.98
N LEU A 95 -17.30 6.95 -27.17
CA LEU A 95 -15.88 7.24 -27.43
C LEU A 95 -15.25 6.32 -28.48
N LEU A 96 -15.91 5.21 -28.80
CA LEU A 96 -15.39 4.18 -29.69
C LEU A 96 -15.86 4.43 -31.11
N GLU A 97 -14.92 4.88 -31.96
CA GLU A 97 -15.10 5.03 -33.40
C GLU A 97 -14.26 3.98 -34.16
N GLY A 98 -14.46 3.85 -35.47
CA GLY A 98 -13.48 3.19 -36.35
C GLY A 98 -13.38 1.66 -36.24
N GLY A 99 -14.41 0.97 -35.72
CA GLY A 99 -14.44 -0.50 -35.63
C GLY A 99 -14.03 -1.07 -34.27
N ASN A 100 -13.75 -0.22 -33.29
CA ASN A 100 -13.53 -0.62 -31.91
C ASN A 100 -14.82 -1.14 -31.24
N ALA A 101 -14.67 -2.10 -30.33
CA ALA A 101 -15.76 -2.76 -29.61
C ALA A 101 -15.69 -2.51 -28.12
N VAL A 102 -16.84 -2.44 -27.45
CA VAL A 102 -16.92 -2.58 -25.99
C VAL A 102 -17.92 -3.68 -25.64
N ALA A 103 -17.59 -4.49 -24.65
CA ALA A 103 -18.48 -5.47 -24.06
C ALA A 103 -18.48 -5.34 -22.54
N ARG A 104 -19.59 -5.72 -21.91
CA ARG A 104 -19.66 -5.90 -20.46
C ARG A 104 -19.39 -7.37 -20.11
N MET A 105 -18.41 -7.59 -19.25
CA MET A 105 -17.98 -8.92 -18.85
C MET A 105 -18.82 -9.47 -17.68
N GLY A 106 -19.34 -8.59 -16.85
CA GLY A 106 -20.15 -8.87 -15.67
C GLY A 106 -19.82 -7.88 -14.55
N GLY A 107 -20.69 -7.70 -13.56
CA GLY A 107 -20.45 -6.76 -12.47
C GLY A 107 -20.14 -5.35 -12.97
N ASP A 108 -18.97 -4.84 -12.59
CA ASP A 108 -18.39 -3.54 -12.95
C ASP A 108 -17.24 -3.64 -13.98
N GLU A 109 -17.14 -4.77 -14.69
CA GLU A 109 -16.09 -5.04 -15.66
C GLU A 109 -16.54 -4.85 -17.11
N PHE A 110 -15.72 -4.14 -17.86
CA PHE A 110 -15.87 -3.89 -19.29
C PHE A 110 -14.60 -4.32 -20.03
N MET A 111 -14.73 -4.73 -21.28
CA MET A 111 -13.60 -5.00 -22.16
C MET A 111 -13.76 -4.26 -23.47
N VAL A 112 -12.70 -3.57 -23.88
CA VAL A 112 -12.62 -2.85 -25.16
C VAL A 112 -11.67 -3.58 -26.09
N VAL A 113 -12.12 -3.83 -27.31
CA VAL A 113 -11.32 -4.41 -28.39
C VAL A 113 -11.00 -3.32 -29.39
N MET A 114 -9.73 -3.15 -29.70
CA MET A 114 -9.24 -2.20 -30.70
C MET A 114 -8.54 -2.97 -31.82
N PRO A 115 -9.28 -3.35 -32.90
CA PRO A 115 -8.69 -3.92 -34.10
C PRO A 115 -7.72 -2.94 -34.77
N ASP A 116 -6.78 -3.46 -35.55
CA ASP A 116 -5.82 -2.67 -36.33
C ASP A 116 -4.95 -1.68 -35.51
N CYS A 117 -4.80 -1.91 -34.20
CA CYS A 117 -3.96 -1.11 -33.30
C CYS A 117 -2.48 -1.28 -33.67
N THR A 118 -1.95 -0.37 -34.50
CA THR A 118 -0.62 -0.57 -35.11
C THR A 118 0.50 -0.28 -34.11
N TYR A 119 0.25 0.69 -33.24
CA TYR A 119 1.19 1.21 -32.24
C TYR A 119 0.56 1.13 -30.84
N GLN A 120 1.34 0.77 -29.83
CA GLN A 120 0.84 0.66 -28.45
C GLN A 120 0.36 2.02 -27.91
N GLU A 121 0.92 3.11 -28.42
CA GLU A 121 0.59 4.48 -28.07
C GLU A 121 -0.88 4.81 -28.41
N GLU A 122 -1.45 4.15 -29.43
CA GLU A 122 -2.87 4.29 -29.78
C GLU A 122 -3.78 3.70 -28.70
N ALA A 123 -3.45 2.50 -28.21
CA ALA A 123 -4.17 1.86 -27.11
C ALA A 123 -4.05 2.66 -25.81
N VAL A 124 -2.87 3.23 -25.54
CA VAL A 124 -2.65 4.11 -24.39
C VAL A 124 -3.48 5.39 -24.49
N ALA A 125 -3.50 6.03 -25.66
CA ALA A 125 -4.31 7.24 -25.88
C ALA A 125 -5.81 6.95 -25.70
N LEU A 126 -6.29 5.79 -26.17
CA LEU A 126 -7.67 5.36 -25.94
C LEU A 126 -7.93 5.13 -24.45
N ALA A 127 -7.04 4.41 -23.74
CA ALA A 127 -7.19 4.17 -22.30
C ALA A 127 -7.29 5.48 -21.51
N GLN A 128 -6.46 6.48 -21.81
CA GLN A 128 -6.51 7.79 -21.17
C GLN A 128 -7.84 8.52 -21.42
N ARG A 129 -8.36 8.45 -22.65
CA ARG A 129 -9.69 9.03 -22.98
C ARG A 129 -10.83 8.33 -22.24
N LEU A 130 -10.77 6.99 -22.15
CA LEU A 130 -11.76 6.21 -21.42
C LEU A 130 -11.74 6.55 -19.91
N LEU A 131 -10.55 6.61 -19.30
CA LEU A 131 -10.39 7.02 -17.90
C LEU A 131 -10.96 8.41 -17.64
N ALA A 132 -10.63 9.39 -18.49
CA ALA A 132 -11.12 10.76 -18.36
C ALA A 132 -12.65 10.83 -18.44
N SER A 133 -13.27 10.07 -19.36
CA SER A 133 -14.73 10.05 -19.50
C SER A 133 -15.44 9.33 -18.37
N VAL A 134 -14.84 8.26 -17.82
CA VAL A 134 -15.39 7.60 -16.62
C VAL A 134 -15.37 8.58 -15.43
N ALA A 135 -14.31 9.37 -15.29
CA ALA A 135 -14.11 10.31 -14.18
C ALA A 135 -15.03 11.55 -14.21
N GLU A 136 -15.74 11.81 -15.31
CA GLU A 136 -16.73 12.89 -15.38
C GLU A 136 -17.89 12.66 -14.40
N ALA A 137 -18.38 13.71 -13.76
CA ALA A 137 -19.52 13.67 -12.85
C ALA A 137 -20.75 13.00 -13.48
N ILE A 138 -21.43 12.14 -12.72
CA ILE A 138 -22.68 11.48 -13.13
C ILE A 138 -23.80 11.97 -12.21
N GLU A 139 -24.77 12.68 -12.78
CA GLU A 139 -25.99 13.05 -12.07
C GLU A 139 -26.93 11.84 -12.00
N ILE A 140 -27.17 11.33 -10.80
CA ILE A 140 -28.18 10.30 -10.52
C ILE A 140 -29.12 10.83 -9.46
N GLU A 141 -30.39 11.01 -9.84
CA GLU A 141 -31.43 11.65 -9.01
C GLU A 141 -31.03 13.08 -8.59
N SER A 142 -30.72 13.30 -7.31
CA SER A 142 -30.27 14.58 -6.75
C SER A 142 -28.80 14.57 -6.31
N HIS A 143 -28.03 13.56 -6.71
CA HIS A 143 -26.64 13.37 -6.32
C HIS A 143 -25.71 13.49 -7.53
N GLU A 144 -24.56 14.12 -7.31
CA GLU A 144 -23.45 14.11 -8.25
C GLU A 144 -22.45 13.05 -7.79
N ILE A 145 -22.30 11.99 -8.59
CA ILE A 145 -21.44 10.85 -8.26
C ILE A 145 -20.19 10.88 -9.14
N TYR A 146 -19.03 10.73 -8.50
CA TYR A 146 -17.74 10.60 -9.15
C TYR A 146 -17.23 9.16 -8.98
N ILE A 147 -16.80 8.55 -10.08
CA ILE A 147 -16.20 7.22 -10.08
C ILE A 147 -15.01 7.20 -11.03
N THR A 148 -14.00 6.41 -10.69
CA THR A 148 -12.81 6.22 -11.54
C THR A 148 -12.74 4.77 -12.01
N ALA A 149 -11.77 4.45 -12.86
CA ALA A 149 -11.55 3.08 -13.30
C ALA A 149 -10.05 2.75 -13.38
N CYS A 150 -9.74 1.47 -13.41
CA CYS A 150 -8.43 0.97 -13.78
C CYS A 150 -8.49 0.20 -15.08
N ILE A 151 -7.50 0.39 -15.96
CA ILE A 151 -7.44 -0.23 -17.28
C ILE A 151 -6.16 -1.06 -17.45
N GLY A 152 -6.28 -2.31 -17.85
CA GLY A 152 -5.17 -3.16 -18.26
C GLY A 152 -5.16 -3.38 -19.75
N ILE A 153 -3.99 -3.29 -20.39
CA ILE A 153 -3.87 -3.35 -21.84
C ILE A 153 -2.99 -4.54 -22.24
N SER A 154 -3.48 -5.42 -23.11
CA SER A 154 -2.68 -6.47 -23.76
C SER A 154 -2.71 -6.31 -25.29
N LEU A 155 -1.59 -6.62 -25.94
CA LEU A 155 -1.40 -6.43 -27.38
C LEU A 155 -1.21 -7.76 -28.11
N PHE A 156 -1.96 -8.01 -29.17
CA PHE A 156 -1.69 -9.07 -30.13
C PHE A 156 -0.66 -8.61 -31.17
N PRO A 157 0.30 -9.47 -31.58
CA PRO A 157 0.58 -10.83 -31.07
C PRO A 157 1.59 -10.86 -29.90
N ARG A 158 2.03 -9.70 -29.40
CA ARG A 158 3.13 -9.57 -28.41
C ARG A 158 2.83 -10.28 -27.10
N ASP A 159 1.64 -10.03 -26.57
CA ASP A 159 1.23 -10.43 -25.23
C ASP A 159 0.40 -11.72 -25.28
N GLY A 160 -0.09 -12.15 -26.44
CA GLY A 160 -0.82 -13.41 -26.59
C GLY A 160 -1.20 -13.67 -28.04
N ARG A 161 -1.41 -14.94 -28.40
CA ARG A 161 -1.83 -15.36 -29.75
C ARG A 161 -3.22 -16.00 -29.79
N ASP A 162 -3.88 -16.08 -28.64
CA ASP A 162 -5.21 -16.63 -28.46
C ASP A 162 -6.01 -15.72 -27.50
N ALA A 163 -7.34 -15.80 -27.59
CA ALA A 163 -8.23 -14.92 -26.86
C ALA A 163 -8.04 -15.06 -25.34
N ASP A 164 -7.92 -16.29 -24.84
CA ASP A 164 -7.79 -16.59 -23.42
C ASP A 164 -6.52 -15.94 -22.84
N ARG A 165 -5.39 -16.03 -23.53
CA ARG A 165 -4.13 -15.38 -23.10
C ARG A 165 -4.24 -13.86 -23.10
N LEU A 166 -4.79 -13.27 -24.16
CA LEU A 166 -4.95 -11.80 -24.24
C LEU A 166 -5.85 -11.27 -23.14
N ILE A 167 -6.99 -11.94 -22.89
CA ILE A 167 -7.93 -11.62 -21.81
C ILE A 167 -7.20 -11.70 -20.46
N LYS A 168 -6.58 -12.85 -20.16
CA LYS A 168 -5.86 -13.07 -18.90
C LYS A 168 -4.78 -12.01 -18.66
N HIS A 169 -4.05 -11.62 -19.69
CA HIS A 169 -2.98 -10.64 -19.58
C HIS A 169 -3.50 -9.20 -19.44
N ALA A 170 -4.61 -8.86 -20.10
CA ALA A 170 -5.29 -7.59 -19.88
C ALA A 170 -5.81 -7.49 -18.45
N ASP A 171 -6.44 -8.55 -17.93
CA ASP A 171 -6.93 -8.59 -16.54
C ASP A 171 -5.80 -8.50 -15.50
N ALA A 172 -4.68 -9.19 -15.76
CA ALA A 172 -3.50 -9.11 -14.90
C ALA A 172 -2.92 -7.69 -14.86
N ALA A 173 -2.86 -7.01 -16.02
CA ALA A 173 -2.44 -5.62 -16.09
C ALA A 173 -3.42 -4.68 -15.41
N MET A 174 -4.73 -4.90 -15.54
CA MET A 174 -5.79 -4.10 -14.91
C MET A 174 -5.72 -4.21 -13.38
N SER A 175 -5.50 -5.43 -12.88
CA SER A 175 -5.28 -5.68 -11.46
C SER A 175 -4.01 -4.97 -10.95
N GLU A 176 -2.94 -4.96 -11.74
CA GLU A 176 -1.72 -4.22 -11.40
C GLU A 176 -1.94 -2.70 -11.39
N ALA A 177 -2.70 -2.16 -12.36
CA ALA A 177 -3.11 -0.76 -12.36
C ALA A 177 -3.84 -0.44 -11.04
N LYS A 178 -4.84 -1.24 -10.67
CA LYS A 178 -5.63 -1.07 -9.44
C LYS A 178 -4.79 -1.10 -8.16
N ARG A 179 -3.74 -1.91 -8.13
CA ARG A 179 -2.80 -1.97 -7.00
C ARG A 179 -1.89 -0.75 -6.90
N ARG A 180 -1.36 -0.27 -8.03
CA ARG A 180 -0.41 0.85 -8.04
C ARG A 180 -1.08 2.19 -7.77
N SER A 181 -2.21 2.42 -8.44
CA SER A 181 -2.96 3.66 -8.33
C SER A 181 -4.37 3.45 -8.87
N ARG A 182 -5.37 3.94 -8.15
CA ARG A 182 -6.70 4.11 -8.72
C ARG A 182 -6.66 5.11 -9.87
N ASN A 183 -7.67 5.08 -10.74
CA ASN A 183 -7.75 5.95 -11.91
C ASN A 183 -6.51 5.89 -12.84
N SER A 184 -6.05 4.69 -13.17
CA SER A 184 -4.80 4.50 -13.92
C SER A 184 -4.90 3.40 -14.98
N TYR A 185 -3.91 3.32 -15.86
CA TYR A 185 -3.78 2.21 -16.80
C TYR A 185 -2.42 1.54 -16.67
N GLN A 186 -2.34 0.29 -17.12
CA GLN A 186 -1.10 -0.48 -17.15
C GLN A 186 -1.03 -1.32 -18.43
N LEU A 187 0.08 -1.22 -19.15
CA LEU A 187 0.42 -2.14 -20.23
C LEU A 187 0.89 -3.47 -19.64
N TYR A 188 0.42 -4.56 -20.21
CA TYR A 188 0.89 -5.89 -19.86
C TYR A 188 2.39 -6.02 -20.12
N SER A 189 3.08 -6.69 -19.20
CA SER A 189 4.43 -7.19 -19.40
C SER A 189 4.55 -8.53 -18.68
N GLY A 190 5.47 -9.40 -19.12
CA GLY A 190 5.69 -10.70 -18.46
C GLY A 190 5.99 -10.59 -16.96
N ASN A 191 6.56 -9.47 -16.52
CA ASN A 191 6.84 -9.19 -15.11
C ASN A 191 5.55 -9.10 -14.26
N ILE A 192 4.43 -8.64 -14.84
CA ILE A 192 3.15 -8.52 -14.12
C ILE A 192 2.61 -9.91 -13.74
N THR A 193 2.64 -10.86 -14.69
CA THR A 193 2.20 -12.24 -14.41
C THR A 193 3.07 -12.91 -13.35
N MET A 194 4.39 -12.71 -13.42
CA MET A 194 5.30 -13.22 -12.40
C MET A 194 5.04 -12.62 -11.02
N ALA A 195 4.82 -11.30 -10.93
CA ALA A 195 4.49 -10.62 -9.68
C ALA A 195 3.17 -11.10 -9.08
N ALA A 196 2.13 -11.28 -9.90
CA ALA A 196 0.84 -11.82 -9.46
C ALA A 196 0.96 -13.26 -8.93
N TYR A 197 1.72 -14.12 -9.63
CA TYR A 197 1.97 -15.49 -9.20
C TYR A 197 2.76 -15.55 -7.88
N ASN A 198 3.84 -14.77 -7.78
CA ASN A 198 4.66 -14.70 -6.56
C ASN A 198 3.84 -14.20 -5.36
N ARG A 199 2.93 -13.25 -5.58
CA ARG A 199 2.02 -12.78 -4.54
C ARG A 199 1.08 -13.87 -4.06
N LEU A 200 0.43 -14.63 -4.95
CA LEU A 200 -0.46 -15.73 -4.56
C LEU A 200 0.30 -16.78 -3.71
N LEU A 201 1.54 -17.09 -4.10
CA LEU A 201 2.39 -17.97 -3.31
C LEU A 201 2.70 -17.37 -1.93
N LEU A 202 2.99 -16.07 -1.86
CA LEU A 202 3.28 -15.37 -0.62
C LEU A 202 2.06 -15.34 0.32
N GLU A 203 0.84 -15.10 -0.20
CA GLU A 203 -0.40 -15.16 0.58
C GLU A 203 -0.61 -16.55 1.22
N GLY A 204 -0.38 -17.61 0.45
CA GLY A 204 -0.41 -18.98 0.96
C GLY A 204 0.69 -19.30 1.98
N GLN A 205 1.84 -18.62 1.88
CA GLN A 205 2.93 -18.73 2.86
C GLN A 205 2.59 -18.00 4.16
N ILE A 206 2.07 -16.77 4.11
CA ILE A 206 1.69 -15.98 5.30
C ILE A 206 0.67 -16.75 6.16
N ARG A 207 -0.34 -17.35 5.53
CA ARG A 207 -1.34 -18.15 6.26
C ARG A 207 -0.75 -19.36 6.98
N ARG A 208 0.28 -19.98 6.42
CA ARG A 208 0.97 -21.10 7.06
C ARG A 208 1.89 -20.63 8.19
N ALA A 209 2.61 -19.53 7.97
CA ALA A 209 3.48 -18.90 8.96
C ALA A 209 2.73 -18.51 10.23
N LEU A 210 1.50 -18.02 10.09
CA LEU A 210 0.62 -17.70 11.23
C LEU A 210 0.24 -18.92 12.09
N ILE A 211 0.21 -20.11 11.50
CA ILE A 211 -0.13 -21.36 12.21
C ILE A 211 1.12 -22.05 12.75
N GLY A 212 2.27 -21.85 12.09
CA GLY A 212 3.53 -22.54 12.35
C GLY A 212 4.53 -21.78 13.22
N ASP A 213 4.11 -20.68 13.87
CA ASP A 213 4.98 -19.83 14.71
C ASP A 213 6.26 -19.34 13.99
N GLU A 214 6.17 -19.01 12.69
CA GLU A 214 7.32 -18.55 11.88
C GLU A 214 7.58 -17.02 12.00
N PHE A 215 6.72 -16.31 12.72
CA PHE A 215 6.88 -14.88 12.99
C PHE A 215 7.60 -14.67 14.32
N GLU A 216 8.52 -13.72 14.32
CA GLU A 216 9.31 -13.35 15.50
C GLU A 216 9.35 -11.83 15.68
N VAL A 217 9.53 -11.39 16.92
CA VAL A 217 9.72 -9.97 17.25
C VAL A 217 11.20 -9.73 17.53
N TYR A 218 11.80 -8.89 16.70
CA TYR A 218 13.15 -8.38 16.90
C TYR A 218 13.08 -7.01 17.58
N TYR A 219 14.13 -6.65 18.32
CA TYR A 219 14.21 -5.42 19.09
C TYR A 219 15.41 -4.61 18.61
N GLN A 220 15.17 -3.41 18.11
CA GLN A 220 16.24 -2.49 17.76
C GLN A 220 16.46 -1.50 18.92
N PRO A 221 17.68 -1.40 19.48
CA PRO A 221 17.93 -0.49 20.60
C PRO A 221 17.82 0.99 20.23
N GLN A 222 17.21 1.73 21.14
CA GLN A 222 17.19 3.19 21.17
C GLN A 222 18.08 3.67 22.31
N ILE A 223 18.99 4.61 22.05
CA ILE A 223 19.89 5.17 23.06
C ILE A 223 19.62 6.67 23.26
N GLU A 224 19.89 7.15 24.47
CA GLU A 224 20.01 8.59 24.71
C GLU A 224 21.28 9.10 24.03
N SER A 225 21.15 10.13 23.19
CA SER A 225 22.22 10.58 22.29
C SER A 225 23.50 10.96 23.04
N ARG A 226 23.36 11.65 24.19
CA ARG A 226 24.49 12.21 24.96
C ARG A 226 25.21 11.18 25.81
N SER A 227 24.48 10.29 26.51
CA SER A 227 25.09 9.30 27.40
C SER A 227 25.44 7.99 26.70
N GLY A 228 24.83 7.72 25.54
CA GLY A 228 24.93 6.43 24.87
C GLY A 228 24.18 5.30 25.57
N ARG A 229 23.42 5.59 26.64
CA ARG A 229 22.69 4.57 27.41
C ARG A 229 21.46 4.10 26.64
N ILE A 230 21.24 2.79 26.59
CA ILE A 230 20.01 2.20 26.07
C ILE A 230 18.82 2.61 26.96
N ILE A 231 17.80 3.20 26.33
CA ILE A 231 16.58 3.71 26.98
C ILE A 231 15.34 2.92 26.56
N GLY A 232 15.44 2.10 25.53
CA GLY A 232 14.33 1.30 25.05
C GLY A 232 14.66 0.57 23.77
N SER A 233 13.62 0.06 23.13
CA SER A 233 13.72 -0.61 21.84
C SER A 233 12.52 -0.31 20.96
N GLU A 234 12.70 -0.45 19.65
CA GLU A 234 11.59 -0.62 18.72
C GLU A 234 11.36 -2.11 18.46
N ALA A 235 10.12 -2.56 18.60
CA ALA A 235 9.70 -3.93 18.31
C ALA A 235 9.32 -4.06 16.84
N LEU A 236 10.04 -4.94 16.15
CA LEU A 236 10.01 -5.07 14.71
C LEU A 236 9.62 -6.51 14.33
N LEU A 237 8.49 -6.65 13.65
CA LEU A 237 8.03 -7.94 13.15
C LEU A 237 9.02 -8.47 12.10
N ARG A 238 9.40 -9.74 12.24
CA ARG A 238 10.22 -10.46 11.28
C ARG A 238 9.57 -11.80 10.94
N TRP A 239 9.85 -12.27 9.74
CA TRP A 239 9.38 -13.56 9.27
C TRP A 239 10.58 -14.40 8.82
N GLN A 240 10.79 -15.50 9.54
CA GLN A 240 11.86 -16.45 9.28
C GLN A 240 11.29 -17.79 8.83
N ARG A 241 11.63 -18.22 7.62
CA ARG A 241 11.26 -19.52 7.05
C ARG A 241 12.38 -20.54 7.27
N GLY A 242 12.63 -20.89 8.53
CA GLY A 242 13.76 -21.73 8.93
C GLY A 242 15.10 -20.98 8.97
N ASP A 243 16.18 -21.67 9.33
CA ASP A 243 17.42 -21.06 9.85
C ASP A 243 18.12 -20.01 8.96
N GLN A 244 17.84 -19.94 7.64
CA GLN A 244 18.55 -19.03 6.72
C GLN A 244 17.66 -18.30 5.71
N ASP A 245 16.33 -18.38 5.83
CA ASP A 245 15.43 -17.83 4.82
C ASP A 245 14.58 -16.71 5.42
N TRP A 246 15.00 -15.47 5.19
CA TRP A 246 14.36 -14.27 5.72
C TRP A 246 13.48 -13.62 4.68
N ILE A 247 12.23 -13.35 5.04
CA ILE A 247 11.31 -12.59 4.19
C ILE A 247 11.23 -11.16 4.70
N SER A 248 11.58 -10.20 3.83
CA SER A 248 11.60 -8.78 4.19
C SER A 248 10.21 -8.29 4.62
N PRO A 249 10.10 -7.50 5.71
CA PRO A 249 8.88 -6.79 6.08
C PRO A 249 8.26 -6.01 4.92
N THR A 250 9.09 -5.34 4.10
CA THR A 250 8.64 -4.59 2.91
C THR A 250 7.97 -5.47 1.85
N GLN A 251 8.20 -6.78 1.87
CA GLN A 251 7.59 -7.74 0.95
C GLN A 251 6.28 -8.31 1.49
N PHE A 252 6.22 -8.69 2.77
CA PHE A 252 5.05 -9.41 3.31
C PHE A 252 4.05 -8.51 4.04
N ILE A 253 4.45 -7.39 4.66
CA ILE A 253 3.53 -6.50 5.39
C ILE A 253 2.41 -5.97 4.48
N PRO A 254 2.69 -5.44 3.26
CA PRO A 254 1.62 -4.96 2.38
C PRO A 254 0.64 -6.07 1.98
N VAL A 255 1.16 -7.29 1.80
CA VAL A 255 0.32 -8.45 1.45
C VAL A 255 -0.52 -8.91 2.65
N ALA A 256 0.06 -8.92 3.85
CA ALA A 256 -0.69 -9.21 5.07
C ALA A 256 -1.77 -8.16 5.37
N GLU A 257 -1.53 -6.88 5.02
CA GLU A 257 -2.51 -5.80 5.13
C GLU A 257 -3.69 -6.02 4.18
N ASP A 258 -3.42 -6.27 2.90
CA ASP A 258 -4.43 -6.58 1.90
C ASP A 258 -5.28 -7.82 2.27
N MET A 259 -4.69 -8.77 3.00
CA MET A 259 -5.37 -9.96 3.51
C MET A 259 -6.17 -9.71 4.81
N GLY A 260 -6.06 -8.52 5.41
CA GLY A 260 -6.67 -8.19 6.71
C GLY A 260 -6.02 -8.88 7.90
N LEU A 261 -4.78 -9.37 7.77
CA LEU A 261 -4.06 -10.14 8.79
C LEU A 261 -3.20 -9.27 9.72
N LEU A 262 -2.90 -8.03 9.33
CA LEU A 262 -2.10 -7.12 10.17
C LEU A 262 -2.73 -6.82 11.53
N GLN A 263 -4.06 -6.94 11.65
CA GLN A 263 -4.70 -6.80 12.94
C GLN A 263 -4.22 -7.89 13.92
N THR A 264 -4.39 -9.16 13.55
CA THR A 264 -3.98 -10.30 14.39
C THR A 264 -2.47 -10.28 14.65
N LEU A 265 -1.68 -9.99 13.62
CA LEU A 265 -0.22 -9.88 13.76
C LEU A 265 0.17 -8.73 14.68
N GLY A 266 -0.43 -7.56 14.52
CA GLY A 266 -0.11 -6.39 15.33
C GLY A 266 -0.49 -6.55 16.80
N GLU A 267 -1.64 -7.16 17.10
CA GLU A 267 -2.02 -7.53 18.48
C GLU A 267 -1.01 -8.51 19.09
N TRP A 268 -0.58 -9.52 18.32
CA TRP A 268 0.45 -10.47 18.75
C TRP A 268 1.80 -9.79 19.00
N VAL A 269 2.24 -8.87 18.13
CA VAL A 269 3.47 -8.09 18.30
C VAL A 269 3.38 -7.24 19.57
N LEU A 270 2.27 -6.53 19.78
CA LEU A 270 2.04 -5.70 20.97
C LEU A 270 2.12 -6.54 22.25
N GLN A 271 1.41 -7.67 22.30
CA GLN A 271 1.42 -8.57 23.45
C GLN A 271 2.82 -9.11 23.72
N THR A 272 3.53 -9.57 22.68
CA THR A 272 4.88 -10.13 22.77
C THR A 272 5.87 -9.07 23.27
N ALA A 273 5.87 -7.88 22.66
CA ALA A 273 6.74 -6.77 23.04
C ALA A 273 6.50 -6.31 24.48
N CYS A 274 5.22 -6.14 24.90
CA CYS A 274 4.92 -5.72 26.26
C CYS A 274 5.35 -6.76 27.31
N THR A 275 5.12 -8.04 27.01
CA THR A 275 5.52 -9.18 27.84
C THR A 275 7.04 -9.22 27.99
N GLN A 276 7.78 -9.06 26.89
CA GLN A 276 9.23 -9.10 26.88
C GLN A 276 9.86 -7.96 27.70
N VAL A 277 9.35 -6.74 27.57
CA VAL A 277 9.88 -5.59 28.33
C VAL A 277 9.55 -5.72 29.82
N ARG A 278 8.39 -6.27 30.16
CA ARG A 278 8.06 -6.62 31.54
C ARG A 278 9.04 -7.65 32.11
N ASP A 279 9.51 -8.61 31.32
CA ASP A 279 10.56 -9.56 31.75
C ASP A 279 11.90 -8.86 31.99
N TRP A 280 12.30 -7.91 31.12
CA TRP A 280 13.50 -7.10 31.35
C TRP A 280 13.38 -6.20 32.59
N HIS A 281 12.20 -5.68 32.89
CA HIS A 281 11.95 -4.92 34.12
C HIS A 281 12.13 -5.80 35.37
N GLN A 282 11.62 -7.04 35.34
CA GLN A 282 11.82 -8.01 36.42
C GLN A 282 13.29 -8.39 36.60
N ALA A 283 14.09 -8.33 35.54
CA ALA A 283 15.54 -8.50 35.58
C ALA A 283 16.33 -7.26 36.06
N GLY A 284 15.65 -6.14 36.36
CA GLY A 284 16.24 -4.93 36.95
C GLY A 284 16.25 -3.69 36.06
N TRP A 285 15.84 -3.79 34.80
CA TRP A 285 15.86 -2.69 33.83
C TRP A 285 14.54 -1.91 33.78
N ILE A 286 14.13 -1.37 34.93
CA ILE A 286 12.76 -0.86 35.21
C ILE A 286 12.28 0.34 34.37
N ASP A 287 13.20 1.05 33.71
CA ASP A 287 12.89 2.26 32.94
C ASP A 287 12.90 2.03 31.42
N LEU A 288 13.09 0.79 30.95
CA LEU A 288 13.08 0.50 29.52
C LEU A 288 11.69 0.71 28.92
N THR A 289 11.68 1.32 27.74
CA THR A 289 10.49 1.51 26.93
C THR A 289 10.52 0.59 25.71
N VAL A 290 9.34 0.29 25.16
CA VAL A 290 9.21 -0.38 23.85
C VAL A 290 8.29 0.41 22.95
N SER A 291 8.75 0.61 21.72
CA SER A 291 7.99 1.27 20.67
C SER A 291 7.42 0.23 19.72
N VAL A 292 6.14 0.36 19.38
CA VAL A 292 5.44 -0.58 18.49
C VAL A 292 4.67 0.20 17.43
N ASN A 293 4.92 -0.14 16.17
CA ASN A 293 4.24 0.44 15.01
C ASN A 293 2.77 0.03 14.93
N LEU A 294 1.88 1.00 14.73
CA LEU A 294 0.48 0.76 14.42
C LEU A 294 0.25 0.80 12.90
N SER A 295 -0.46 -0.20 12.38
CA SER A 295 -0.95 -0.14 11.01
C SER A 295 -2.17 0.80 10.88
N MET A 296 -2.43 1.30 9.68
CA MET A 296 -3.63 2.10 9.37
C MET A 296 -4.92 1.35 9.76
N SER A 297 -4.96 0.04 9.47
CA SER A 297 -6.11 -0.82 9.78
C SER A 297 -6.40 -0.92 11.27
N GLN A 298 -5.37 -0.99 12.12
CA GLN A 298 -5.53 -1.00 13.59
C GLN A 298 -5.95 0.37 14.10
N PHE A 299 -5.37 1.44 13.55
CA PHE A 299 -5.64 2.82 13.96
C PHE A 299 -7.09 3.26 13.71
N GLN A 300 -7.73 2.72 12.67
CA GLN A 300 -9.14 3.01 12.37
C GLN A 300 -10.13 2.21 13.24
N ARG A 301 -9.66 1.31 14.10
CA ARG A 301 -10.54 0.52 14.97
C ARG A 301 -11.14 1.37 16.07
N THR A 302 -12.43 1.15 16.31
CA THR A 302 -13.17 1.82 17.38
C THR A 302 -12.82 1.29 18.78
N ASP A 303 -12.32 0.05 18.86
CA ASP A 303 -11.97 -0.66 20.10
C ASP A 303 -10.44 -0.70 20.39
N LEU A 304 -9.62 0.04 19.63
CA LEU A 304 -8.16 0.00 19.79
C LEU A 304 -7.72 0.31 21.23
N VAL A 305 -8.35 1.29 21.88
CA VAL A 305 -8.00 1.71 23.24
C VAL A 305 -8.25 0.59 24.23
N GLU A 306 -9.37 -0.11 24.09
CA GLU A 306 -9.77 -1.26 24.89
C GLU A 306 -8.77 -2.41 24.72
N VAL A 307 -8.41 -2.74 23.47
CA VAL A 307 -7.43 -3.79 23.14
C VAL A 307 -6.06 -3.49 23.77
N ILE A 308 -5.55 -2.26 23.64
CA ILE A 308 -4.27 -1.86 24.25
C ILE A 308 -4.35 -1.94 25.79
N GLY A 309 -5.48 -1.53 26.37
CA GLY A 309 -5.71 -1.63 27.81
C GLY A 309 -5.68 -3.08 28.31
N GLU A 310 -6.30 -4.00 27.58
CA GLU A 310 -6.27 -5.43 27.88
C GLU A 310 -4.86 -6.01 27.79
N ILE A 311 -4.11 -5.68 26.73
CA ILE A 311 -2.72 -6.13 26.54
C ILE A 311 -1.81 -5.64 27.69
N LEU A 312 -1.93 -4.37 28.09
CA LEU A 312 -1.16 -3.82 29.21
C LEU A 312 -1.52 -4.50 30.52
N MET A 313 -2.81 -4.78 30.74
CA MET A 313 -3.27 -5.51 31.93
C MET A 313 -2.71 -6.95 31.96
N GLN A 314 -2.75 -7.66 30.84
CA GLN A 314 -2.27 -9.04 30.74
C GLN A 314 -0.75 -9.15 30.85
N SER A 315 -0.02 -8.26 30.18
CA SER A 315 1.45 -8.21 30.23
C SER A 315 1.98 -7.70 31.58
N GLN A 316 1.20 -6.90 32.31
CA GLN A 316 1.59 -6.17 33.52
C GLN A 316 2.68 -5.10 33.29
N LEU A 317 2.84 -4.64 32.04
CA LEU A 317 3.74 -3.54 31.73
C LEU A 317 3.13 -2.20 32.19
N PRO A 318 3.87 -1.32 32.90
CA PRO A 318 3.41 0.03 33.17
C PRO A 318 3.12 0.77 31.85
N PRO A 319 1.94 1.40 31.68
CA PRO A 319 1.57 2.03 30.39
C PRO A 319 2.60 3.03 29.85
N ARG A 320 3.28 3.76 30.73
CA ARG A 320 4.35 4.73 30.39
C ARG A 320 5.57 4.14 29.68
N CYS A 321 5.68 2.81 29.68
CA CYS A 321 6.77 2.06 29.05
C CYS A 321 6.40 1.54 27.66
N LEU A 322 5.13 1.65 27.25
CA LEU A 322 4.71 1.43 25.87
C LEU A 322 4.68 2.76 25.12
N VAL A 323 5.31 2.79 23.96
CA VAL A 323 5.24 3.88 22.98
C VAL A 323 4.53 3.32 21.74
N LEU A 324 3.45 3.96 21.30
CA LEU A 324 2.79 3.62 20.04
C LEU A 324 3.25 4.58 18.96
N GLU A 325 3.72 4.02 17.85
CA GLU A 325 4.22 4.78 16.70
C GLU A 325 3.12 4.83 15.63
N ILE A 326 2.85 6.05 15.15
CA ILE A 326 1.86 6.31 14.11
C ILE A 326 2.51 7.14 13.01
N THR A 327 2.24 6.82 11.76
CA THR A 327 2.75 7.62 10.64
C THR A 327 1.99 8.94 10.51
N GLU A 328 2.63 9.92 9.87
CA GLU A 328 2.00 11.20 9.55
C GLU A 328 0.69 11.05 8.75
N SER A 329 0.67 10.14 7.78
CA SER A 329 -0.49 9.89 6.92
C SER A 329 -1.69 9.35 7.71
N MET A 330 -1.45 8.51 8.73
CA MET A 330 -2.50 8.01 9.61
C MET A 330 -3.13 9.14 10.42
N ALA A 331 -2.31 10.05 10.93
CA ALA A 331 -2.76 11.13 11.79
C ALA A 331 -3.61 12.19 11.04
N ALA A 332 -3.39 12.34 9.72
CA ALA A 332 -3.98 13.39 8.90
C ALA A 332 -5.41 13.10 8.36
N GLN A 333 -5.91 11.86 8.38
CA GLN A 333 -7.19 11.51 7.73
C GLN A 333 -8.44 12.13 8.39
N ASP A 334 -8.64 11.89 9.69
CA ASP A 334 -9.71 12.49 10.50
C ASP A 334 -9.12 13.07 11.78
N VAL A 335 -8.68 14.34 11.71
CA VAL A 335 -8.03 15.02 12.83
C VAL A 335 -8.92 15.04 14.08
N GLY A 336 -10.25 15.12 13.93
CA GLY A 336 -11.17 15.18 15.06
C GLY A 336 -11.21 13.86 15.84
N ALA A 337 -11.48 12.76 15.12
CA ALA A 337 -11.50 11.43 15.70
C ALA A 337 -10.12 11.01 16.24
N THR A 338 -9.05 11.33 15.49
CA THR A 338 -7.66 11.06 15.89
C THR A 338 -7.32 11.74 17.21
N VAL A 339 -7.59 13.04 17.38
CA VAL A 339 -7.32 13.75 18.64
C VAL A 339 -8.04 13.05 19.81
N ALA A 340 -9.31 12.66 19.62
CA ALA A 340 -10.08 12.03 20.69
C ALA A 340 -9.48 10.67 21.10
N MET A 341 -9.11 9.84 20.13
CA MET A 341 -8.50 8.53 20.36
C MET A 341 -7.12 8.65 21.02
N LEU A 342 -6.23 9.49 20.49
CA LEU A 342 -4.89 9.69 21.05
C LEU A 342 -4.96 10.22 22.49
N ASN A 343 -5.91 11.12 22.80
CA ASN A 343 -6.13 11.57 24.18
C ASN A 343 -6.62 10.46 25.11
N ARG A 344 -7.31 9.43 24.61
CA ARG A 344 -7.70 8.27 25.44
C ARG A 344 -6.47 7.41 25.74
N LEU A 345 -5.63 7.13 24.74
CA LEU A 345 -4.38 6.39 24.90
C LEU A 345 -3.41 7.12 25.85
N HIS A 346 -3.22 8.42 25.66
CA HIS A 346 -2.36 9.23 26.51
C HIS A 346 -2.86 9.29 27.97
N ARG A 347 -4.19 9.38 28.19
CA ARG A 347 -4.79 9.31 29.54
C ARG A 347 -4.61 7.97 30.23
N MET A 348 -4.48 6.88 29.47
CA MET A 348 -4.11 5.56 30.00
C MET A 348 -2.64 5.52 30.45
N GLY A 349 -1.84 6.50 30.03
CA GLY A 349 -0.42 6.64 30.35
C GLY A 349 0.50 6.07 29.26
N VAL A 350 -0.05 5.63 28.12
CA VAL A 350 0.74 5.21 26.95
C VAL A 350 1.36 6.42 26.28
N LYS A 351 2.62 6.27 25.86
CA LYS A 351 3.32 7.32 25.11
C LYS A 351 3.02 7.21 23.62
N LEU A 352 3.08 8.33 22.93
CA LEU A 352 2.77 8.42 21.50
C LEU A 352 3.93 9.04 20.75
N ALA A 353 4.31 8.43 19.62
CA ALA A 353 5.32 8.93 18.71
C ALA A 353 4.72 9.14 17.31
N ILE A 354 5.12 10.22 16.65
CA ILE A 354 4.91 10.36 15.21
C ILE A 354 6.13 9.82 14.47
N ASP A 355 5.90 8.91 13.52
CA ASP A 355 6.93 8.23 12.74
C ASP A 355 7.03 8.76 11.30
N ASP A 356 8.16 8.49 10.64
CA ASP A 356 8.50 8.92 9.28
C ASP A 356 8.34 10.45 9.03
N PHE A 357 8.62 11.28 10.05
CA PHE A 357 8.34 12.71 9.98
C PHE A 357 9.16 13.40 8.88
N GLY A 358 8.49 14.18 8.03
CA GLY A 358 9.11 14.96 6.94
C GLY A 358 8.97 14.33 5.55
N THR A 359 8.46 13.10 5.45
CA THR A 359 8.19 12.44 4.16
C THR A 359 6.79 12.74 3.60
N GLY A 360 5.89 13.31 4.41
CA GLY A 360 4.50 13.63 4.08
C GLY A 360 4.17 15.13 4.03
N TYR A 361 2.89 15.43 3.79
CA TYR A 361 2.34 16.79 3.83
C TYR A 361 1.96 17.20 5.25
N SER A 362 2.97 17.52 6.06
CA SER A 362 2.76 17.82 7.48
C SER A 362 2.09 19.18 7.66
N SER A 363 0.84 19.22 8.13
CA SER A 363 0.30 20.45 8.70
C SER A 363 0.67 20.53 10.18
N ILE A 364 1.69 21.34 10.47
CA ILE A 364 2.09 21.76 11.84
C ILE A 364 0.88 22.13 12.71
N SER A 365 -0.20 22.61 12.09
CA SER A 365 -1.46 22.97 12.76
C SER A 365 -2.10 21.83 13.56
N TYR A 366 -2.01 20.57 13.12
CA TYR A 366 -2.59 19.44 13.87
C TYR A 366 -1.61 18.81 14.86
N LEU A 367 -0.29 18.86 14.61
CA LEU A 367 0.71 18.32 15.54
C LEU A 367 0.57 18.97 16.92
N LYS A 368 0.29 20.29 16.96
CA LYS A 368 0.01 21.03 18.19
C LYS A 368 -1.20 20.53 18.99
N ARG A 369 -2.10 19.78 18.38
CA ARG A 369 -3.34 19.27 18.98
C ARG A 369 -3.20 17.82 19.47
N PHE A 370 -2.18 17.11 19.00
CA PHE A 370 -1.97 15.71 19.35
C PHE A 370 -1.17 15.61 20.65
N PRO A 371 -1.56 14.72 21.58
CA PRO A 371 -0.81 14.48 22.81
C PRO A 371 0.39 13.57 22.55
N LEU A 372 1.34 14.04 21.73
CA LEU A 372 2.55 13.32 21.37
C LEU A 372 3.62 13.48 22.46
N ASP A 373 4.52 12.50 22.54
CA ASP A 373 5.70 12.50 23.42
C ASP A 373 7.00 12.55 22.61
N LYS A 374 6.99 11.96 21.40
CA LYS A 374 8.17 11.83 20.53
C LYS A 374 7.85 12.20 19.08
N LEU A 375 8.87 12.69 18.39
CA LEU A 375 8.90 12.88 16.94
C LEU A 375 10.12 12.14 16.38
N LYS A 376 9.88 11.16 15.50
CA LYS A 376 10.93 10.38 14.86
C LYS A 376 11.25 10.96 13.48
N ILE A 377 12.52 11.28 13.27
CA ILE A 377 13.07 11.86 12.04
C ILE A 377 13.39 10.72 11.10
N ASP A 378 12.77 10.72 9.92
CA ASP A 378 12.93 9.66 8.93
C ASP A 378 14.42 9.46 8.56
N GLN A 379 14.81 8.20 8.43
CA GLN A 379 16.16 7.79 8.05
C GLN A 379 16.69 8.45 6.76
N SER A 380 15.82 8.89 5.84
CA SER A 380 16.23 9.56 4.61
C SER A 380 17.01 10.84 4.91
N PHE A 381 16.56 11.62 5.90
CA PHE A 381 17.25 12.86 6.30
C PHE A 381 18.59 12.56 6.98
N ILE A 382 18.65 11.48 7.77
CA ILE A 382 19.87 11.08 8.48
C ILE A 382 20.90 10.50 7.50
N ARG A 383 20.47 9.79 6.47
CA ARG A 383 21.34 9.27 5.42
C ARG A 383 22.03 10.39 4.63
N ASP A 384 21.35 11.52 4.42
CA ASP A 384 21.93 12.66 3.71
C ASP A 384 23.08 13.33 4.50
N LEU A 385 23.18 13.06 5.81
CA LEU A 385 24.30 13.50 6.65
C LEU A 385 25.59 12.66 6.48
N ALA A 386 25.57 11.56 5.72
CA ALA A 386 26.68 10.59 5.67
C ALA A 386 28.02 11.17 5.16
N HIS A 387 27.98 12.30 4.44
CA HIS A 387 29.17 12.95 3.86
C HIS A 387 29.49 14.30 4.49
N VAL A 388 28.79 14.67 5.56
CA VAL A 388 28.97 15.95 6.24
C VAL A 388 30.11 15.82 7.25
N ASP A 389 31.11 16.71 7.15
CA ASP A 389 32.12 16.86 8.19
C ASP A 389 31.52 17.64 9.37
N PRO A 390 31.51 17.08 10.59
CA PRO A 390 31.03 17.79 11.77
C PRO A 390 31.74 19.16 12.00
N ALA A 391 32.98 19.33 11.55
CA ALA A 391 33.69 20.61 11.67
C ALA A 391 33.20 21.69 10.69
N SER A 392 32.46 21.32 9.64
CA SER A 392 32.00 22.21 8.57
C SER A 392 30.48 22.17 8.36
N MET A 393 29.72 21.78 9.37
CA MET A 393 28.27 21.53 9.25
C MET A 393 27.41 22.79 9.08
N GLY A 394 27.92 23.97 9.45
CA GLY A 394 27.13 25.21 9.56
C GLY A 394 26.53 25.75 8.24
N ASP A 395 27.07 25.35 7.08
CA ASP A 395 26.59 25.79 5.76
C ASP A 395 25.90 24.65 4.97
N CYS A 396 25.67 23.48 5.59
CA CYS A 396 25.08 22.33 4.92
C CYS A 396 23.54 22.38 4.98
N HIS A 397 22.90 22.27 3.81
CA HIS A 397 21.44 22.28 3.71
C HIS A 397 20.78 21.10 4.45
N ASP A 398 21.36 19.91 4.35
CA ASP A 398 20.81 18.69 4.96
C ASP A 398 20.86 18.78 6.50
N VAL A 399 21.93 19.36 7.04
CA VAL A 399 22.07 19.67 8.48
C VAL A 399 20.99 20.66 8.93
N ALA A 400 20.79 21.74 8.18
CA ALA A 400 19.80 22.76 8.51
C ALA A 400 18.37 22.20 8.54
N LEU A 401 18.06 21.23 7.68
CA LEU A 401 16.76 20.57 7.66
C LEU A 401 16.54 19.70 8.90
N VAL A 402 17.54 18.88 9.26
CA VAL A 402 17.50 18.06 10.49
C VAL A 402 17.42 18.96 11.73
N GLU A 403 18.21 20.04 11.77
CA GLU A 403 18.17 21.04 12.85
C GLU A 403 16.78 21.67 12.99
N ALA A 404 16.15 22.05 11.88
CA ALA A 404 14.80 22.61 11.89
C ALA A 404 13.76 21.62 12.45
N ILE A 405 13.88 20.32 12.12
CA ILE A 405 12.97 19.29 12.63
C ILE A 405 13.19 19.08 14.14
N ILE A 406 14.44 19.01 14.60
CA ILE A 406 14.77 18.90 16.04
C ILE A 406 14.21 20.11 16.80
N HIS A 407 14.47 21.31 16.27
CA HIS A 407 13.96 22.54 16.87
C HIS A 407 12.42 22.58 16.94
N LEU A 408 11.74 22.10 15.89
CA LEU A 408 10.29 21.96 15.89
C LEU A 408 9.80 21.00 16.98
N ALA A 409 10.44 19.83 17.13
CA ALA A 409 10.09 18.86 18.17
C ALA A 409 10.20 19.53 19.56
N HIS A 410 11.30 20.22 19.84
CA HIS A 410 11.50 20.92 21.10
C HIS A 410 10.52 22.08 21.32
N CYS A 411 10.17 22.84 20.27
CA CYS A 411 9.13 23.88 20.34
C CYS A 411 7.75 23.32 20.70
N LEU A 412 7.51 22.04 20.38
CA LEU A 412 6.28 21.32 20.71
C LEU A 412 6.40 20.54 22.03
N HIS A 413 7.53 20.68 22.76
CA HIS A 413 7.85 19.92 23.97
C HIS A 413 7.90 18.40 23.75
N LEU A 414 8.27 17.98 22.54
CA LEU A 414 8.48 16.59 22.16
C LEU A 414 9.97 16.25 22.21
N LYS A 415 10.27 14.97 22.39
CA LYS A 415 11.63 14.46 22.16
C LYS A 415 11.88 14.20 20.68
N ALA A 416 13.03 14.61 20.17
CA ALA A 416 13.48 14.27 18.83
C ALA A 416 14.22 12.92 18.83
N VAL A 417 13.79 12.00 17.98
CA VAL A 417 14.43 10.69 17.77
C VAL A 417 14.98 10.63 16.35
N ALA A 418 16.27 10.40 16.15
CA ALA A 418 16.84 10.23 14.82
C ALA A 418 17.00 8.75 14.45
N GLU A 419 16.45 8.37 13.30
CA GLU A 419 16.48 6.99 12.81
C GLU A 419 17.55 6.74 11.74
N GLY A 420 17.95 5.48 11.57
CA GLY A 420 18.90 5.13 10.53
C GLY A 420 20.31 5.71 10.75
N VAL A 421 20.71 5.94 12.00
CA VAL A 421 22.09 6.35 12.31
C VAL A 421 23.02 5.16 12.05
N GLU A 422 23.95 5.31 11.11
CA GLU A 422 24.87 4.24 10.68
C GLU A 422 26.33 4.52 11.06
N THR A 423 26.69 5.78 11.31
CA THR A 423 28.08 6.22 11.49
C THR A 423 28.29 7.07 12.74
N GLN A 424 29.52 7.05 13.26
CA GLN A 424 29.94 7.91 14.36
C GLN A 424 29.81 9.40 14.01
N GLN A 425 30.06 9.76 12.74
CA GLN A 425 29.94 11.13 12.25
C GLN A 425 28.50 11.63 12.34
N GLN A 426 27.52 10.84 11.88
CA GLN A 426 26.10 11.18 12.01
C GLN A 426 25.70 11.39 13.48
N LEU A 427 26.15 10.52 14.38
CA LEU A 427 25.90 10.67 15.82
C LEU A 427 26.48 11.99 16.37
N GLN A 428 27.72 12.34 15.99
CA GLN A 428 28.33 13.59 16.43
C GLN A 428 27.58 14.82 15.94
N ILE A 429 27.07 14.80 14.69
CA ILE A 429 26.23 15.86 14.16
C ILE A 429 24.94 15.98 15.00
N LEU A 430 24.24 14.86 15.20
CA LEU A 430 23.00 14.82 15.97
C LEU A 430 23.17 15.28 17.42
N GLN A 431 24.30 14.95 18.05
CA GLN A 431 24.64 15.44 19.39
C GLN A 431 24.88 16.96 19.42
N GLN A 432 25.50 17.54 18.38
CA GLN A 432 25.70 18.99 18.27
C GLN A 432 24.39 19.74 17.99
N LEU A 433 23.44 19.09 17.33
CA LEU A 433 22.09 19.61 17.08
C LEU A 433 21.13 19.36 18.27
N ASP A 434 21.62 18.86 19.40
CA ASP A 434 20.82 18.55 20.59
C ASP A 434 19.66 17.56 20.35
N CYS A 435 19.84 16.60 19.43
CA CYS A 435 18.91 15.48 19.27
C CYS A 435 18.84 14.65 20.57
N ASP A 436 17.65 14.23 21.01
CA ASP A 436 17.48 13.57 22.32
C ASP A 436 17.83 12.08 22.30
N GLU A 437 17.33 11.37 21.29
CA GLU A 437 17.39 9.90 21.18
C GLU A 437 17.85 9.50 19.78
N VAL A 438 18.59 8.40 19.66
CA VAL A 438 19.04 7.89 18.36
C VAL A 438 18.82 6.39 18.24
N GLN A 439 18.54 5.95 17.02
CA GLN A 439 18.34 4.56 16.63
C GLN A 439 19.01 4.30 15.27
N GLY A 440 19.61 3.13 15.10
CA GLY A 440 20.20 2.73 13.83
C GLY A 440 21.29 1.68 13.97
N TYR A 441 21.87 1.26 12.84
CA TYR A 441 22.88 0.20 12.79
C TYR A 441 24.21 0.59 13.44
N PHE A 442 24.45 1.89 13.67
CA PHE A 442 25.54 2.37 14.51
C PHE A 442 25.41 1.83 15.95
N VAL A 443 24.19 1.79 16.48
CA VAL A 443 23.89 1.29 17.83
C VAL A 443 23.89 -0.23 17.81
N ALA A 444 22.94 -0.80 17.09
CA ALA A 444 22.85 -2.22 16.76
C ALA A 444 21.79 -2.43 15.66
N PRO A 445 21.91 -3.48 14.84
CA PRO A 445 20.78 -3.94 14.04
C PRO A 445 19.64 -4.41 14.97
N PRO A 446 18.42 -4.62 14.45
CA PRO A 446 17.39 -5.37 15.15
C PRO A 446 17.93 -6.73 15.58
N VAL A 447 17.73 -7.11 16.84
CA VAL A 447 18.22 -8.38 17.42
C VAL A 447 17.12 -9.13 18.17
N LEU A 448 17.34 -10.41 18.46
CA LEU A 448 16.43 -11.19 19.31
C LEU A 448 16.45 -10.70 20.77
N ALA A 449 15.42 -11.07 21.54
CA ALA A 449 15.28 -10.66 22.94
C ALA A 449 16.50 -11.00 23.81
N ASP A 450 17.06 -12.20 23.65
CA ASP A 450 18.24 -12.64 24.41
C ASP A 450 19.50 -11.84 24.06
N GLU A 451 19.65 -11.49 22.78
CA GLU A 451 20.76 -10.67 22.29
C GLU A 451 20.62 -9.22 22.77
N PHE A 452 19.40 -8.68 22.74
CA PHE A 452 19.09 -7.38 23.32
C PHE A 452 19.44 -7.34 24.82
N PHE A 453 19.11 -8.40 25.55
CA PHE A 453 19.46 -8.50 26.96
C PHE A 453 20.97 -8.51 27.20
N SER A 454 21.76 -9.17 26.34
CA SER A 454 23.23 -9.10 26.40
C SER A 454 23.76 -7.68 26.13
N LEU A 455 23.13 -6.92 25.22
CA LEU A 455 23.48 -5.52 24.97
C LEU A 455 23.20 -4.63 26.20
N LEU A 456 22.10 -4.89 26.94
CA LEU A 456 21.79 -4.18 28.18
C LEU A 456 22.84 -4.44 29.26
N SER A 457 23.24 -5.70 29.47
CA SER A 457 24.17 -6.09 30.53
C SER A 457 25.64 -5.72 30.25
N GLY A 458 25.96 -5.28 29.03
CA GLY A 458 27.34 -5.02 28.60
C GLY A 458 28.17 -6.30 28.42
N GLU A 459 27.52 -7.47 28.34
CA GLU A 459 28.19 -8.73 28.03
C GLU A 459 28.37 -8.85 26.51
N GLU A 460 29.53 -8.41 26.00
CA GLU A 460 29.92 -8.71 24.62
C GLU A 460 30.05 -10.23 24.42
N LYS A 461 29.09 -10.85 23.72
CA LYS A 461 29.37 -12.13 23.05
C LYS A 461 30.39 -11.85 21.95
N GLY A 462 31.62 -12.30 22.18
CA GLY A 462 32.75 -12.15 21.26
C GLY A 462 32.36 -12.34 19.79
N SER A 463 32.57 -11.26 19.01
CA SER A 463 33.01 -11.26 17.62
C SER A 463 32.77 -12.57 16.84
N ARG A 464 31.59 -12.72 16.24
CA ARG A 464 31.46 -13.52 15.01
C ARG A 464 31.92 -12.66 13.83
N PRO A 465 32.77 -13.18 12.93
CA PRO A 465 33.38 -12.40 11.87
C PRO A 465 32.30 -11.93 10.88
N ARG A 466 32.31 -10.63 10.57
CA ARG A 466 31.61 -10.07 9.41
C ARG A 466 32.08 -10.84 8.17
N GLN A 467 31.27 -11.73 7.63
CA GLN A 467 31.47 -12.22 6.28
C GLN A 467 31.08 -11.09 5.33
N SER A 468 32.10 -10.52 4.69
CA SER A 468 31.97 -9.67 3.53
C SER A 468 31.25 -10.42 2.41
N THR A 469 30.03 -10.03 2.08
CA THR A 469 29.43 -10.35 0.80
C THR A 469 29.65 -9.17 -0.15
N SER A 470 30.41 -9.46 -1.20
CA SER A 470 30.63 -8.65 -2.39
C SER A 470 29.35 -8.30 -3.13
#